data_AF-A0A511R6F3-F1
#
_entry.id   AF-A0A511R6F3-F1
#
_cell.length_a   1.000
_cell.length_b   1.000
_cell.length_c   1.000
_cell.angle_alpha   90.00
_cell.angle_beta   90.00
_cell.angle_gamma   90.00
#
_symmetry.space_group_name_H-M   'P 1'
#
loop_
_entity.id
_entity.type
_entity.pdbx_description
1 polymer ?
#
loop_
_entity_poly.entity_id
_entity_poly.type
_entity_poly.pdbx_seq_one_letter_code
_entity_poly.pdbx_strand_id
1 'polypeptide(L)'
;MIQPIPFQFAAWSAYLNAISNVVGALALALLFAGYAPFGKVNDASSVFFALSLIPVALAFHQLHRSVAAPSSLIITIIGVLAMLTAATLSALLVFGQVSFGQTLRAVLSANAIIGVWLVSSGILALIGSSLPRGLAWVLMVAGAGLMLVVVGFWIGGQGSPLTTLGGLVVLTGNLTWAIWLGHLWMSGTVRYPTPGP
;
A
#
# COMPACT_ATOMS: atom_id res chain seq x y z
N MET A 1 6.05 -26.84 -11.99
CA MET A 1 7.23 -26.31 -11.30
C MET A 1 6.72 -25.39 -10.19
N ILE A 2 7.03 -25.68 -8.93
CA ILE A 2 6.40 -25.04 -7.75
C ILE A 2 7.06 -23.66 -7.53
N GLN A 3 6.28 -22.59 -7.57
CA GLN A 3 6.78 -21.27 -7.18
C GLN A 3 7.18 -21.31 -5.69
N PRO A 4 8.30 -20.70 -5.31
CA PRO A 4 8.64 -20.55 -3.90
C PRO A 4 7.46 -19.93 -3.13
N ILE A 5 7.05 -20.63 -2.07
CA ILE A 5 5.97 -20.32 -1.13
C ILE A 5 5.81 -18.81 -0.81
N PRO A 6 6.88 -18.00 -0.61
CA PRO A 6 6.73 -16.57 -0.33
C PRO A 6 5.95 -15.76 -1.38
N PHE A 7 6.05 -16.08 -2.68
CA PHE A 7 5.37 -15.28 -3.71
C PHE A 7 3.87 -15.58 -3.81
N GLN A 8 3.45 -16.81 -3.52
CA GLN A 8 2.01 -17.14 -3.44
C GLN A 8 1.35 -16.39 -2.28
N PHE A 9 2.02 -16.36 -1.12
CA PHE A 9 1.52 -15.61 0.02
C PHE A 9 1.49 -14.10 -0.25
N ALA A 10 2.52 -13.54 -0.90
CA ALA A 10 2.54 -12.14 -1.33
C ALA A 10 1.43 -11.82 -2.35
N ALA A 11 1.10 -12.75 -3.25
CA ALA A 11 0.03 -12.59 -4.22
C ALA A 11 -1.36 -12.55 -3.57
N TRP A 12 -1.64 -13.47 -2.65
CA TRP A 12 -2.87 -13.43 -1.83
C TRP A 12 -2.96 -12.14 -1.02
N SER A 13 -1.83 -11.69 -0.48
CA SER A 13 -1.78 -10.42 0.25
C SER A 13 -2.08 -9.23 -0.67
N ALA A 14 -1.62 -9.23 -1.92
CA ALA A 14 -1.99 -8.20 -2.88
C ALA A 14 -3.51 -8.19 -3.16
N TYR A 15 -4.17 -9.35 -3.32
CA TYR A 15 -5.63 -9.38 -3.47
C TYR A 15 -6.36 -8.89 -2.21
N LEU A 16 -5.91 -9.30 -1.02
CA LEU A 16 -6.47 -8.80 0.23
C LEU A 16 -6.31 -7.28 0.35
N ASN A 17 -5.18 -6.73 -0.10
CA ASN A 17 -4.94 -5.30 -0.14
C ASN A 17 -5.96 -4.59 -1.05
N ALA A 18 -6.21 -5.12 -2.25
CA ALA A 18 -7.21 -4.60 -3.17
C ALA A 18 -8.61 -4.57 -2.56
N ILE A 19 -9.03 -5.69 -1.93
CA ILE A 19 -10.34 -5.80 -1.27
C ILE A 19 -10.44 -4.79 -0.12
N SER A 20 -9.42 -4.74 0.74
CA SER A 20 -9.37 -3.83 1.90
C SER A 20 -9.44 -2.37 1.46
N ASN A 21 -8.78 -2.01 0.35
CA ASN A 21 -8.81 -0.67 -0.21
C ASN A 21 -10.23 -0.28 -0.69
N VAL A 22 -10.93 -1.19 -1.38
CA VAL A 22 -12.31 -0.95 -1.83
C VAL A 22 -13.26 -0.81 -0.66
N VAL A 23 -13.23 -1.75 0.31
CA VAL A 23 -14.08 -1.69 1.51
C VAL A 23 -13.79 -0.42 2.31
N GLY A 24 -12.51 -0.09 2.50
CA GLY A 24 -12.07 1.12 3.18
C GLY A 24 -12.58 2.40 2.51
N ALA A 25 -12.44 2.51 1.19
CA ALA A 25 -12.92 3.66 0.44
C ALA A 25 -14.45 3.83 0.52
N LEU A 26 -15.21 2.73 0.38
CA LEU A 26 -16.67 2.75 0.52
C LEU A 26 -17.10 3.14 1.93
N ALA A 27 -16.46 2.57 2.96
CA ALA A 27 -16.72 2.91 4.35
C ALA A 27 -16.40 4.39 4.64
N LEU A 28 -15.30 4.92 4.09
CA LEU A 28 -14.94 6.32 4.24
C LEU A 28 -15.96 7.26 3.58
N ALA A 29 -16.43 6.91 2.37
CA ALA A 29 -17.47 7.66 1.68
C ALA A 29 -18.78 7.70 2.49
N LEU A 30 -19.20 6.57 3.06
CA LEU A 30 -20.39 6.48 3.90
C LEU A 30 -20.22 7.25 5.22
N LEU A 31 -19.04 7.19 5.85
CA LEU A 31 -18.71 7.99 7.03
C LEU A 31 -18.92 9.48 6.74
N PHE A 32 -18.38 9.98 5.62
CA PHE A 32 -18.51 11.38 5.24
C PHE A 32 -19.89 11.77 4.73
N ALA A 33 -20.72 10.80 4.34
CA ALA A 33 -22.14 11.00 4.08
C ALA A 33 -23.00 11.06 5.37
N GLY A 34 -22.39 10.94 6.56
CA GLY A 34 -23.07 11.06 7.86
C GLY A 34 -23.34 9.72 8.56
N TYR A 35 -22.92 8.59 8.00
CA TYR A 35 -23.13 7.27 8.60
C TYR A 35 -21.96 6.90 9.54
N ALA A 36 -22.00 7.44 10.77
CA ALA A 36 -20.93 7.30 11.77
C ALA A 36 -20.38 5.87 12.01
N PRO A 37 -21.18 4.77 12.01
CA PRO A 37 -20.65 3.42 12.25
C PRO A 37 -19.59 2.97 11.24
N PHE A 38 -19.58 3.51 10.02
CA PHE A 38 -18.62 3.14 8.99
C PHE A 38 -17.19 3.63 9.27
N GLY A 39 -16.99 4.51 10.26
CA GLY A 39 -15.65 4.87 10.72
C GLY A 39 -14.85 3.64 11.18
N LYS A 40 -15.44 2.80 12.04
CA LYS A 40 -14.77 1.56 12.50
C LYS A 40 -14.51 0.56 11.36
N VAL A 41 -15.39 0.53 10.36
CA VAL A 41 -15.21 -0.34 9.18
C VAL A 41 -14.04 0.17 8.34
N ASN A 42 -13.91 1.48 8.16
CA ASN A 42 -12.76 2.09 7.49
C ASN A 42 -11.45 1.83 8.25
N ASP A 43 -11.46 2.00 9.58
CA ASP A 43 -10.29 1.74 10.42
C ASP A 43 -9.87 0.27 10.35
N ALA A 44 -10.82 -0.68 10.46
CA ALA A 44 -10.53 -2.10 10.33
C ALA A 44 -9.99 -2.46 8.94
N SER A 45 -10.57 -1.90 7.89
CA SER A 45 -10.09 -2.07 6.52
C SER A 45 -8.66 -1.53 6.36
N SER A 46 -8.33 -0.43 7.02
CA SER A 46 -6.99 0.17 7.01
C SER A 46 -5.95 -0.73 7.71
N VAL A 47 -6.34 -1.47 8.75
CA VAL A 47 -5.49 -2.51 9.37
C VAL A 47 -5.13 -3.59 8.35
N PHE A 48 -6.13 -4.18 7.70
CA PHE A 48 -5.90 -5.24 6.71
C PHE A 48 -5.15 -4.73 5.49
N PHE A 49 -5.44 -3.51 5.03
CA PHE A 49 -4.70 -2.83 3.97
C PHE A 49 -3.22 -2.73 4.33
N ALA A 50 -2.86 -2.19 5.49
CA ALA A 50 -1.47 -1.98 5.86
C ALA A 50 -0.72 -3.31 6.09
N LEU A 51 -1.32 -4.27 6.79
CA LEU A 51 -0.68 -5.56 7.06
C LEU A 51 -0.48 -6.39 5.79
N SER A 52 -1.43 -6.35 4.85
CA SER A 52 -1.32 -7.06 3.58
C SER A 52 -0.21 -6.53 2.66
N LEU A 53 0.29 -5.31 2.87
CA LEU A 53 1.45 -4.80 2.14
C LEU A 53 2.78 -5.37 2.64
N ILE A 54 2.85 -5.90 3.87
CA ILE A 54 4.13 -6.40 4.44
C ILE A 54 4.68 -7.59 3.62
N PRO A 55 3.91 -8.64 3.31
CA PRO A 55 4.39 -9.73 2.46
C PRO A 55 4.82 -9.25 1.07
N VAL A 56 4.11 -8.25 0.52
CA VAL A 56 4.43 -7.62 -0.76
C VAL A 56 5.78 -6.89 -0.68
N ALA A 57 6.03 -6.14 0.39
CA ALA A 57 7.29 -5.45 0.61
C ALA A 57 8.47 -6.41 0.72
N LEU A 58 8.30 -7.52 1.44
CA LEU A 58 9.33 -8.56 1.54
C LEU A 58 9.60 -9.23 0.18
N ALA A 59 8.56 -9.48 -0.62
CA ALA A 59 8.72 -10.02 -1.97
C ALA A 59 9.45 -9.02 -2.90
N PHE A 60 9.13 -7.73 -2.82
CA PHE A 60 9.86 -6.68 -3.54
C PHE A 60 11.31 -6.56 -3.11
N HIS A 61 11.62 -6.74 -1.83
CA HIS A 61 13.02 -6.79 -1.39
C HIS A 61 13.79 -7.88 -2.12
N GLN A 62 13.22 -9.09 -2.12
CA GLN A 62 13.83 -10.25 -2.77
C GLN A 62 13.94 -10.08 -4.29
N LEU A 63 12.98 -9.39 -4.90
CA LEU A 63 12.99 -9.11 -6.33
C LEU A 63 14.06 -8.08 -6.72
N HIS A 64 14.29 -7.06 -5.88
CA HIS A 64 15.18 -5.93 -6.20
C HIS A 64 16.61 -6.08 -5.66
N ARG A 65 16.86 -7.00 -4.71
CA ARG A 65 18.17 -7.14 -4.06
C ARG A 65 19.32 -7.54 -5.00
N SER A 66 19.04 -8.14 -6.15
CA SER A 66 20.08 -8.49 -7.13
C SER A 66 20.64 -7.26 -7.86
N VAL A 67 19.87 -6.18 -7.96
CA VAL A 67 20.23 -4.95 -8.69
C VAL A 67 20.67 -3.85 -7.74
N ALA A 68 19.98 -3.69 -6.61
CA ALA A 68 20.23 -2.60 -5.65
C ALA A 68 20.00 -3.07 -4.21
N ALA A 69 20.82 -4.00 -3.71
CA ALA A 69 20.66 -4.60 -2.38
C ALA A 69 20.49 -3.57 -1.23
N PRO A 70 21.37 -2.57 -1.06
CA PRO A 70 21.25 -1.64 0.07
C PRO A 70 19.98 -0.79 -0.01
N SER A 71 19.68 -0.21 -1.18
CA SER A 71 18.49 0.61 -1.39
C SER A 71 17.20 -0.19 -1.18
N SER A 72 17.17 -1.41 -1.72
CA SER A 72 16.04 -2.32 -1.56
C SER A 72 15.77 -2.66 -0.09
N LEU A 73 16.83 -2.93 0.70
CA LEU A 73 16.69 -3.22 2.12
C LEU A 73 16.16 -2.01 2.90
N ILE A 74 16.75 -0.82 2.68
CA ILE A 74 16.35 0.41 3.36
C ILE A 74 14.88 0.73 3.06
N ILE A 75 14.49 0.71 1.78
CA ILE A 75 13.11 0.96 1.34
C ILE A 75 12.15 -0.02 2.01
N THR A 76 12.53 -1.30 2.08
CA THR A 76 11.69 -2.34 2.71
C THR A 76 11.52 -2.10 4.21
N ILE A 77 12.60 -1.79 4.95
CA ILE A 77 12.53 -1.52 6.38
C ILE A 77 11.63 -0.30 6.65
N ILE A 78 11.83 0.80 5.94
CA ILE A 78 11.03 2.01 6.09
C ILE A 78 9.55 1.73 5.79
N GLY A 79 9.28 1.01 4.69
CA GLY A 79 7.92 0.64 4.30
C GLY A 79 7.23 -0.23 5.35
N VAL A 80 7.89 -1.30 5.82
CA VAL A 80 7.34 -2.21 6.83
C VAL A 80 7.07 -1.48 8.15
N LEU A 81 7.99 -0.62 8.60
CA LEU A 81 7.76 0.17 9.82
C LEU A 81 6.53 1.08 9.67
N ALA A 82 6.38 1.76 8.53
CA ALA A 82 5.22 2.62 8.28
C ALA A 82 3.90 1.81 8.23
N MET A 83 3.91 0.63 7.60
CA MET A 83 2.77 -0.29 7.58
C MET A 83 2.38 -0.75 8.98
N LEU A 84 3.35 -1.13 9.82
CA LEU A 84 3.11 -1.53 11.20
C LEU A 84 2.56 -0.36 12.03
N THR A 85 3.09 0.85 11.86
CA THR A 85 2.57 2.06 12.52
C THR A 85 1.12 2.32 12.10
N ALA A 86 0.82 2.32 10.80
CA ALA A 86 -0.53 2.52 10.29
C ALA A 86 -1.51 1.46 10.80
N ALA A 87 -1.12 0.18 10.75
CA ALA A 87 -1.94 -0.92 11.25
C ALA A 87 -2.21 -0.81 12.76
N THR A 88 -1.18 -0.48 13.55
CA THR A 88 -1.31 -0.35 15.02
C THR A 88 -2.25 0.80 15.38
N LEU A 89 -2.07 1.98 14.80
CA LEU A 89 -2.92 3.14 15.09
C LEU A 89 -4.37 2.89 14.66
N SER A 90 -4.57 2.27 13.49
CA SER A 90 -5.91 1.92 13.00
C SER A 90 -6.56 0.86 13.91
N ALA A 91 -5.81 -0.13 14.40
CA ALA A 91 -6.34 -1.11 15.35
C ALA A 91 -6.75 -0.46 16.68
N LEU A 92 -5.96 0.48 17.20
CA LEU A 92 -6.32 1.24 18.41
C LEU A 92 -7.63 2.01 18.22
N LEU A 93 -7.88 2.57 17.03
CA LEU A 93 -9.16 3.22 16.68
C LEU A 93 -10.33 2.23 16.65
N VAL A 94 -10.13 1.05 16.03
CA VAL A 94 -11.15 -0.01 15.98
C VAL A 94 -11.59 -0.43 17.40
N PHE A 95 -10.62 -0.62 18.29
CA PHE A 95 -10.86 -0.99 19.70
C PHE A 95 -11.23 0.20 20.61
N GLY A 96 -11.36 1.41 20.06
CA GLY A 96 -11.74 2.61 20.80
C GLY A 96 -10.76 3.03 21.89
N GLN A 97 -9.50 2.60 21.79
CA GLN A 97 -8.45 2.93 22.77
C GLN A 97 -7.91 4.35 22.60
N VAL A 98 -8.09 4.92 21.41
CA VAL A 98 -7.67 6.27 21.04
C VAL A 98 -8.76 6.93 20.18
N SER A 99 -8.79 8.25 20.15
CA SER A 99 -9.68 9.02 19.26
C SER A 99 -9.01 9.32 17.91
N PHE A 100 -9.84 9.58 16.90
CA PHE A 100 -9.37 9.97 15.56
C PHE A 100 -8.49 11.22 15.61
N GLY A 101 -8.89 12.26 16.36
CA GLY A 101 -8.10 13.49 16.47
C GLY A 101 -6.70 13.29 17.03
N GLN A 102 -6.52 12.35 17.97
CA GLN A 102 -5.22 12.03 18.55
C GLN A 102 -4.28 11.32 17.56
N THR A 103 -4.84 10.47 16.71
CA THR A 103 -4.05 9.61 15.79
C THR A 103 -3.91 10.18 14.39
N LEU A 104 -4.78 11.12 13.99
CA LEU A 104 -4.89 11.65 12.64
C LEU A 104 -3.54 11.99 12.01
N ARG A 105 -2.73 12.82 12.69
CA ARG A 105 -1.43 13.25 12.15
C ARG A 105 -0.48 12.07 11.95
N ALA A 106 -0.43 11.15 12.91
CA ALA A 106 0.46 10.00 12.84
C ALA A 106 0.02 9.00 11.76
N VAL A 107 -1.29 8.74 11.62
CA VAL A 107 -1.85 7.90 10.56
C VAL A 107 -1.59 8.50 9.17
N LEU A 108 -1.80 9.81 9.00
CA LEU A 108 -1.50 10.50 7.75
C LEU A 108 -0.01 10.43 7.40
N SER A 109 0.88 10.70 8.36
CA SER A 109 2.33 10.58 8.13
C SER A 109 2.75 9.16 7.77
N ALA A 110 2.21 8.14 8.44
CA ALA A 110 2.49 6.74 8.11
C ALA A 110 2.03 6.40 6.67
N ASN A 111 0.84 6.87 6.27
CA ASN A 111 0.35 6.70 4.90
C ASN A 111 1.21 7.44 3.87
N ALA A 112 1.69 8.65 4.16
CA ALA A 112 2.63 9.34 3.26
C ALA A 112 3.91 8.53 3.06
N ILE A 113 4.45 7.94 4.13
CA ILE A 113 5.65 7.09 4.06
C ILE A 113 5.36 5.81 3.27
N ILE A 114 4.18 5.19 3.41
CA ILE A 114 3.74 4.08 2.55
C ILE A 114 3.70 4.53 1.08
N GLY A 115 3.24 5.75 0.80
CA GLY A 115 3.23 6.33 -0.54
C GLY A 115 4.64 6.47 -1.13
N VAL A 116 5.58 6.97 -0.33
CA VAL A 116 7.00 7.03 -0.69
C VAL A 116 7.58 5.64 -0.95
N TRP A 117 7.23 4.64 -0.12
CA TRP A 117 7.64 3.26 -0.32
C TRP A 117 7.12 2.68 -1.65
N LEU A 118 5.85 2.92 -2.00
CA LEU A 118 5.26 2.50 -3.28
C LEU A 118 6.03 3.12 -4.46
N VAL A 119 6.25 4.44 -4.44
CA VAL A 119 7.00 5.15 -5.50
C VAL A 119 8.43 4.59 -5.63
N SER A 120 9.13 4.47 -4.51
CA SER A 120 10.52 3.99 -4.50
C SER A 120 10.63 2.54 -4.99
N SER A 121 9.67 1.70 -4.64
CA SER A 121 9.58 0.32 -5.12
C SER A 121 9.33 0.25 -6.63
N GLY A 122 8.48 1.14 -7.16
CA GLY A 122 8.26 1.26 -8.61
C GLY A 122 9.51 1.72 -9.36
N ILE A 123 10.26 2.68 -8.80
CA ILE A 123 11.55 3.13 -9.37
C ILE A 123 12.54 1.96 -9.41
N LEU A 124 12.70 1.21 -8.32
CA LEU A 124 13.57 0.04 -8.31
C LEU A 124 13.12 -1.03 -9.31
N ALA A 125 11.81 -1.21 -9.49
CA ALA A 125 11.27 -2.15 -10.46
C ALA A 125 11.59 -1.74 -11.91
N LEU A 126 11.57 -0.44 -12.20
CA LEU A 126 11.97 0.10 -13.51
C LEU A 126 13.48 -0.05 -13.74
N ILE A 127 14.31 0.29 -12.75
CA ILE A 127 15.77 0.17 -12.83
C ILE A 127 16.18 -1.29 -13.05
N GLY A 128 15.62 -2.21 -12.26
CA GLY A 128 15.93 -3.64 -12.34
C GLY A 128 15.19 -4.40 -13.43
N SER A 129 14.29 -3.74 -14.17
CA SER A 129 13.37 -4.39 -15.13
C SER A 129 12.67 -5.63 -14.55
N SER A 130 12.37 -5.59 -13.26
CA SER A 130 11.89 -6.74 -12.50
C SER A 130 10.38 -6.95 -12.59
N LEU A 131 9.65 -5.91 -13.00
CA LEU A 131 8.21 -5.93 -13.25
C LEU A 131 7.92 -5.35 -14.64
N PRO A 132 6.76 -5.67 -15.25
CA PRO A 132 6.30 -4.97 -16.44
C PRO A 132 6.28 -3.45 -16.19
N ARG A 133 6.80 -2.67 -17.14
CA ARG A 133 6.92 -1.20 -17.02
C ARG A 133 5.59 -0.54 -16.64
N GLY A 134 4.48 -0.99 -17.24
CA GLY A 134 3.15 -0.48 -16.91
C GLY A 134 2.79 -0.67 -15.43
N LEU A 135 3.07 -1.84 -14.87
CA LEU A 135 2.79 -2.14 -13.46
C LEU A 135 3.63 -1.27 -12.52
N ALA A 136 4.90 -1.05 -12.85
CA ALA A 136 5.78 -0.18 -12.07
C ALA A 136 5.29 1.28 -12.07
N TRP A 137 4.78 1.77 -13.20
CA TRP A 137 4.16 3.10 -13.27
C TRP A 137 2.87 3.19 -12.45
N VAL A 138 1.97 2.21 -12.56
CA VAL A 138 0.73 2.19 -11.77
C VAL A 138 1.04 2.18 -10.27
N LEU A 139 2.06 1.43 -9.85
CA LEU A 139 2.58 1.43 -8.48
C LEU A 139 3.04 2.84 -8.03
N MET A 140 3.82 3.53 -8.86
CA MET A 140 4.26 4.90 -8.57
C MET A 140 3.08 5.88 -8.50
N VAL A 141 2.12 5.77 -9.42
CA VAL A 141 0.91 6.61 -9.44
C VAL A 141 0.07 6.38 -8.18
N ALA A 142 -0.11 5.13 -7.76
CA ALA A 142 -0.81 4.82 -6.51
C ALA A 142 -0.12 5.45 -5.29
N GLY A 143 1.21 5.35 -5.22
CA GLY A 143 2.01 5.99 -4.17
C GLY A 143 1.90 7.52 -4.17
N ALA A 144 1.94 8.14 -5.35
CA ALA A 144 1.73 9.57 -5.51
C ALA A 144 0.32 10.00 -5.09
N GLY A 145 -0.71 9.21 -5.41
CA GLY A 145 -2.09 9.43 -4.94
C GLY A 145 -2.18 9.44 -3.42
N LEU A 146 -1.51 8.49 -2.74
CA LEU A 146 -1.50 8.42 -1.28
C LEU A 146 -0.80 9.62 -0.64
N MET A 147 0.31 10.08 -1.22
CA MET A 147 0.97 11.32 -0.77
C MET A 147 0.07 12.54 -1.01
N LEU A 148 -0.64 12.59 -2.13
CA LEU A 148 -1.56 13.68 -2.46
C LEU A 148 -2.75 13.76 -1.50
N VAL A 149 -3.27 12.61 -1.05
CA VAL A 149 -4.28 12.55 0.02
C VAL A 149 -3.76 13.25 1.27
N VAL A 150 -2.54 12.93 1.70
CA VAL A 150 -1.97 13.48 2.94
C VAL A 150 -1.74 14.98 2.84
N VAL A 151 -1.14 15.44 1.73
CA VAL A 151 -0.94 16.86 1.45
C VAL A 151 -2.27 17.60 1.40
N GLY A 152 -3.27 17.05 0.69
CA GLY A 152 -4.61 17.61 0.63
C GLY A 152 -5.26 17.76 2.00
N PHE A 153 -5.11 16.73 2.85
CA PHE A 153 -5.65 16.72 4.20
C PHE A 153 -5.00 17.79 5.08
N TRP A 154 -3.68 17.99 4.99
CA TRP A 154 -2.98 19.02 5.76
C TRP A 154 -3.34 20.44 5.33
N ILE A 155 -3.59 20.67 4.03
CA ILE A 155 -3.90 22.01 3.50
C ILE A 155 -5.36 22.39 3.74
N GLY A 156 -6.30 21.48 3.47
CA GLY A 156 -7.73 21.79 3.46
C GLY A 156 -8.63 20.73 4.10
N GLY A 157 -8.04 19.81 4.85
CA GLY A 157 -8.78 18.72 5.49
C GLY A 157 -9.39 17.72 4.49
N GLN A 158 -10.35 16.95 4.99
CA GLN A 158 -11.01 15.90 4.22
C GLN A 158 -11.80 16.42 3.00
N GLY A 159 -12.30 17.66 3.05
CA GLY A 159 -13.07 18.29 1.98
C GLY A 159 -12.21 18.93 0.88
N SER A 160 -10.89 18.92 1.02
CA SER A 160 -9.97 19.47 0.02
C SER A 160 -10.09 18.71 -1.31
N PRO A 161 -10.18 19.40 -2.46
CA PRO A 161 -10.16 18.75 -3.77
C PRO A 161 -8.93 17.87 -3.99
N LEU A 162 -7.78 18.23 -3.38
CA LEU A 162 -6.56 17.42 -3.43
C LEU A 162 -6.73 16.09 -2.69
N THR A 163 -7.43 16.09 -1.55
CA THR A 163 -7.75 14.86 -0.80
C THR A 163 -8.63 13.95 -1.65
N THR A 164 -9.67 14.49 -2.28
CA THR A 164 -10.56 13.72 -3.15
C THR A 164 -9.83 13.16 -4.37
N LEU A 165 -9.07 14.00 -5.07
CA LEU A 165 -8.29 13.59 -6.23
C LEU A 165 -7.26 12.52 -5.86
N GLY A 166 -6.49 12.74 -4.80
CA GLY A 166 -5.54 11.75 -4.28
C GLY A 166 -6.24 10.44 -3.92
N GLY A 167 -7.43 10.52 -3.30
CA GLY A 167 -8.25 9.37 -2.93
C GLY A 167 -8.68 8.54 -4.15
N LEU A 168 -9.10 9.19 -5.23
CA LEU A 168 -9.45 8.52 -6.48
C LEU A 168 -8.23 7.90 -7.16
N VAL A 169 -7.11 8.61 -7.18
CA VAL A 169 -5.84 8.13 -7.76
C VAL A 169 -5.33 6.90 -7.00
N VAL A 170 -5.31 6.94 -5.66
CA VAL A 170 -4.86 5.79 -4.88
C VAL A 170 -5.86 4.64 -4.96
N LEU A 171 -7.18 4.90 -4.96
CA LEU A 171 -8.19 3.83 -5.09
C LEU A 171 -8.02 3.07 -6.40
N THR A 172 -8.02 3.78 -7.52
CA THR A 172 -7.93 3.19 -8.86
C THR A 172 -6.54 2.61 -9.15
N GLY A 173 -5.49 3.35 -8.81
CA GLY A 173 -4.11 2.93 -9.00
C GLY A 173 -3.77 1.70 -8.17
N ASN A 174 -4.10 1.70 -6.88
CA ASN A 174 -3.81 0.58 -6.00
C ASN A 174 -4.66 -0.65 -6.35
N LEU A 175 -5.93 -0.49 -6.72
CA LEU A 175 -6.77 -1.60 -7.19
C LEU A 175 -6.18 -2.26 -8.44
N THR A 176 -5.82 -1.45 -9.44
CA THR A 176 -5.23 -1.93 -10.69
C THR A 176 -3.89 -2.62 -10.44
N TRP A 177 -3.02 -1.99 -9.65
CA TRP A 177 -1.71 -2.53 -9.32
C TRP A 177 -1.82 -3.85 -8.54
N ALA A 178 -2.60 -3.88 -7.47
CA ALA A 178 -2.66 -5.02 -6.57
C ALA A 178 -3.25 -6.26 -7.26
N ILE A 179 -4.29 -6.10 -8.07
CA ILE A 179 -4.88 -7.20 -8.85
C ILE A 179 -3.87 -7.69 -9.91
N TRP A 180 -3.26 -6.78 -10.67
CA TRP A 180 -2.31 -7.16 -11.71
C TRP A 180 -1.07 -7.84 -11.14
N LEU A 181 -0.51 -7.31 -10.04
CA LEU A 181 0.63 -7.91 -9.35
C LEU A 181 0.28 -9.30 -8.79
N GLY A 182 -0.86 -9.43 -8.11
CA GLY A 182 -1.34 -10.70 -7.60
C GLY A 182 -1.48 -11.76 -8.71
N HIS A 183 -2.00 -11.36 -9.87
CA HIS A 183 -2.12 -12.26 -11.02
C HIS A 183 -0.76 -12.69 -11.58
N LEU A 184 0.19 -11.78 -11.71
CA LEU A 184 1.53 -12.09 -12.22
C LEU A 184 2.30 -13.05 -11.31
N TRP A 185 2.16 -12.89 -10.00
CA TRP A 185 2.80 -13.77 -9.02
C TRP A 185 2.12 -15.14 -8.94
N MET A 186 0.78 -15.21 -9.00
CA MET A 186 0.06 -16.49 -9.04
C MET A 186 0.33 -17.28 -10.32
N SER A 187 0.45 -16.61 -11.47
CA SER A 187 0.76 -17.26 -12.75
C SER A 187 2.23 -17.68 -12.87
N GLY A 188 3.11 -17.20 -11.97
CA GLY A 188 4.54 -17.46 -12.03
C GLY A 188 5.28 -16.79 -13.19
N THR A 189 4.68 -15.73 -13.74
CA THR A 189 5.24 -14.95 -14.87
C THR A 189 6.47 -14.17 -14.42
N VAL A 190 6.45 -13.63 -13.20
CA VAL A 190 7.62 -13.02 -12.55
C VAL A 190 8.36 -14.11 -11.77
N ARG A 191 9.64 -14.29 -12.07
CA ARG A 191 10.50 -15.31 -11.45
C ARG A 191 11.62 -14.65 -10.65
N TYR A 192 12.17 -15.38 -9.68
CA TYR A 192 13.40 -14.94 -9.00
C TYR A 192 14.50 -14.70 -10.03
N PRO A 193 15.32 -13.66 -9.83
CA PRO A 193 16.65 -13.64 -10.43
C PRO A 193 17.35 -14.92 -9.97
N THR A 194 17.61 -15.84 -10.90
CA THR A 194 18.47 -16.98 -10.61
C THR A 194 19.84 -16.41 -10.24
N PRO A 195 20.47 -16.82 -9.12
CA PRO A 195 21.85 -16.45 -8.89
C PRO A 195 22.66 -16.82 -10.13
N GLY A 196 23.41 -15.86 -10.66
CA GLY A 196 24.30 -16.12 -11.80
C GLY A 196 25.28 -17.25 -11.45
N PRO A 197 25.79 -17.97 -12.46
CA PRO A 197 26.79 -19.02 -12.25
C PRO A 197 28.04 -18.49 -11.54
#